data_AF-A0A836KCA7-F1
#
_entry.id   AF-A0A836KCA7-F1
#
_cell.length_a   1.000
_cell.length_b   1.000
_cell.length_c   1.000
_cell.angle_alpha   90.00
_cell.angle_beta   90.00
_cell.angle_gamma   90.00
#
_symmetry.space_group_name_H-M   'P 1'
#
loop_
_entity.id
_entity.type
_entity.pdbx_description
1 polymer ?
#
loop_
_entity_poly.entity_id
_entity_poly.type
_entity_poly.pdbx_seq_one_letter_code
_entity_poly.pdbx_strand_id
1 'polypeptide(L)'
;MPVRPLFTWEQTGEDVLLEIVIKGWKKDAIDVLLADVFLKVNAPPQYLLALDLLHEIDPAKSTQHFTDAQDGVVLHVKLRKAEVNLVWDALSVRQSSLGKQALMQRRQESLQRAQQRYQAQLDARVTQREAEKRRMLEAQWEVEKAQRAQIEQRVKAEKDAAEAELYAWEGSRTTPAVTAASAFPSSPEDAKPEGAPQCSVYVFAAVNAAVTPSSADLPRPQAALPAAPASSSSTATPPAIRQADTVNVVIDFTPKTFSMPTRSRGDEEYYRQSRYKPVSIEDTPMFWKERADKCYRSQQWKTAANAYSESIKRDGAFLTCVMNRSACYLHLAEYKKAIEDCSLALTMLANTPASEVTQERYRGLMTKLYARRGAAYCWADDLKSGVADLRMANAYRGLASDEDVAVDLAMVEARMKERGIIEDDARADPLSTRMHEAAAQYYQGSYEAAAATYSAILEEEPFHMKAQGNLAAALLHAGKFEQALKICNGIVEFCGEVAAALEQPGGLVSDQFDSDDEEDEEETDWAASKAVSAAEEAEGVSNKDALVRKRRAAAKRLSEQSDHVYMLLKAYVRSAAALCGIKQYHKAHGYLERALRITPYDNDLRDDCNRLAEKIRMDTLVAVSSGSAQAQKAVA
;
A
#
# COMPACT_ATOMS: atom_id res chain seq x y z
N MET A 1 42.33 25.27 -2.59
CA MET A 1 42.84 23.89 -2.71
C MET A 1 42.52 23.15 -1.41
N PRO A 2 42.21 21.85 -1.43
CA PRO A 2 41.96 21.10 -0.19
C PRO A 2 43.23 21.04 0.67
N VAL A 3 43.05 21.18 1.97
CA VAL A 3 44.11 21.16 2.98
C VAL A 3 44.39 19.71 3.37
N ARG A 4 45.66 19.37 3.66
CA ARG A 4 45.98 18.07 4.26
C ARG A 4 45.62 18.10 5.75
N PRO A 5 44.78 17.19 6.27
CA PRO A 5 44.52 17.10 7.69
C PRO A 5 45.80 16.72 8.45
N LEU A 6 45.87 17.10 9.72
CA LEU A 6 46.94 16.65 10.61
C LEU A 6 46.73 15.18 10.93
N PHE A 7 47.79 14.38 10.83
CA PHE A 7 47.76 12.98 11.20
C PHE A 7 49.03 12.55 11.93
N THR A 8 48.87 11.64 12.87
CA THR A 8 49.93 10.88 13.54
C THR A 8 49.84 9.43 13.09
N TRP A 9 50.94 8.68 13.20
CA TRP A 9 50.94 7.25 12.93
C TRP A 9 51.92 6.52 13.83
N GLU A 10 51.54 5.30 14.18
CA GLU A 10 52.33 4.35 14.96
C GLU A 10 52.28 2.98 14.27
N GLN A 11 53.16 2.07 14.67
CA GLN A 11 53.14 0.70 14.15
C GLN A 11 53.43 -0.33 15.24
N THR A 12 52.77 -1.47 15.12
CA THR A 12 53.08 -2.69 15.87
C THR A 12 53.73 -3.71 14.92
N GLY A 13 54.04 -4.91 15.43
CA GLY A 13 54.53 -6.01 14.58
C GLY A 13 53.53 -6.39 13.48
N GLU A 14 52.22 -6.27 13.73
CA GLU A 14 51.19 -6.75 12.82
C GLU A 14 50.37 -5.64 12.13
N ASP A 15 50.26 -4.47 12.74
CA ASP A 15 49.33 -3.41 12.34
C ASP A 15 50.05 -2.07 12.21
N VAL A 16 49.47 -1.15 11.42
CA VAL A 16 49.82 0.27 11.39
C VAL A 16 48.59 1.06 11.84
N LEU A 17 48.77 1.94 12.81
CA LEU A 17 47.71 2.76 13.40
C LEU A 17 47.89 4.19 12.91
N LEU A 18 46.84 4.81 12.35
CA LEU A 18 46.83 6.21 11.97
C LEU A 18 45.71 6.92 12.72
N GLU A 19 46.00 8.12 13.22
CA GLU A 19 45.00 9.01 13.79
C GLU A 19 44.96 10.30 12.97
N ILE A 20 43.80 10.65 12.44
CA ILE A 20 43.61 11.76 11.50
C ILE A 20 42.58 12.72 12.08
N VAL A 21 42.98 13.96 12.36
CA VAL A 21 42.13 14.97 12.99
C VAL A 21 41.44 15.82 11.93
N ILE A 22 40.10 15.80 11.90
CA ILE A 22 39.28 16.52 10.91
C ILE A 22 38.31 17.45 11.67
N LYS A 23 38.61 18.76 11.66
CA LYS A 23 37.82 19.77 12.38
C LYS A 23 36.56 20.18 11.63
N GLY A 24 35.43 20.29 12.32
CA GLY A 24 34.18 20.84 11.77
C GLY A 24 33.38 19.95 10.79
N TRP A 25 33.69 18.64 10.69
CA TRP A 25 32.97 17.70 9.81
C TRP A 25 32.17 16.65 10.59
N LYS A 26 31.04 16.21 10.03
CA LYS A 26 30.26 15.07 10.55
C LYS A 26 30.81 13.75 9.99
N LYS A 27 30.64 12.65 10.75
CA LYS A 27 31.11 11.30 10.38
C LYS A 27 30.65 10.86 8.98
N ASP A 28 29.38 11.08 8.66
CA ASP A 28 28.77 10.65 7.39
C ASP A 28 29.27 11.41 6.15
N ALA A 29 30.00 12.52 6.34
CA ALA A 29 30.55 13.35 5.27
C ALA A 29 32.05 13.11 5.02
N ILE A 30 32.63 12.07 5.62
CA ILE A 30 34.05 11.70 5.49
C ILE A 30 34.14 10.37 4.71
N ASP A 31 34.53 10.45 3.44
CA ASP A 31 34.82 9.26 2.63
C ASP A 31 36.20 8.69 2.99
N VAL A 32 36.26 7.40 3.30
CA VAL A 32 37.53 6.67 3.48
C VAL A 32 37.60 5.54 2.44
N LEU A 33 38.66 5.55 1.63
CA LEU A 33 38.96 4.49 0.67
C LEU A 33 40.26 3.81 1.10
N LEU A 34 40.16 2.49 1.34
CA LEU A 34 41.24 1.58 1.67
C LEU A 34 41.53 0.67 0.47
N ALA A 35 42.72 0.79 -0.09
CA ALA A 35 43.28 -0.14 -1.07
C ALA A 35 44.61 -0.70 -0.54
N ASP A 36 45.07 -1.80 -1.14
CA ASP A 36 46.25 -2.56 -0.67
C ASP A 36 47.55 -1.74 -0.55
N VAL A 37 47.69 -0.62 -1.27
CA VAL A 37 48.88 0.25 -1.22
C VAL A 37 48.49 1.73 -1.13
N PHE A 38 47.21 2.05 -1.02
CA PHE A 38 46.73 3.43 -1.10
C PHE A 38 45.59 3.70 -0.13
N LEU A 39 45.78 4.71 0.73
CA LEU A 39 44.77 5.23 1.63
C LEU A 39 44.36 6.64 1.17
N LYS A 40 43.06 6.86 0.99
CA LYS A 40 42.49 8.18 0.72
C LYS A 40 41.40 8.49 1.74
N VAL A 41 41.50 9.68 2.36
CA VAL A 41 40.46 10.24 3.23
C VAL A 41 40.04 11.59 2.66
N ASN A 42 38.73 11.80 2.47
CA ASN A 42 38.18 12.95 1.77
C ASN A 42 36.99 13.52 2.55
N ALA A 43 37.08 14.79 2.95
CA ALA A 43 35.97 15.55 3.54
C ALA A 43 35.76 16.83 2.70
N PRO A 44 34.97 16.73 1.61
CA PRO A 44 34.92 17.76 0.57
C PRO A 44 34.02 18.93 0.97
N PRO A 45 34.47 20.20 0.87
CA PRO A 45 35.58 20.65 0.02
C PRO A 45 36.91 20.92 0.74
N GLN A 46 36.98 20.78 2.06
CA GLN A 46 38.07 21.33 2.87
C GLN A 46 39.29 20.42 3.02
N TYR A 47 39.10 19.12 3.26
CA TYR A 47 40.21 18.21 3.57
C TYR A 47 40.37 17.08 2.56
N LEU A 48 41.62 16.82 2.16
CA LEU A 48 41.99 15.67 1.36
C LEU A 48 43.34 15.12 1.82
N LEU A 49 43.34 13.88 2.29
CA LEU A 49 44.52 13.07 2.55
C LEU A 49 44.62 11.97 1.49
N ALA A 50 45.81 11.83 0.91
CA ALA A 50 46.14 10.75 -0.01
C ALA A 50 47.55 10.25 0.34
N LEU A 51 47.64 8.98 0.74
CA LEU A 51 48.87 8.33 1.21
C LEU A 51 49.13 7.09 0.37
N ASP A 52 50.24 7.11 -0.37
CA ASP A 52 50.78 5.94 -1.06
C ASP A 52 51.68 5.18 -0.08
N LEU A 53 51.17 4.07 0.45
CA LEU A 53 51.78 3.29 1.52
C LEU A 53 53.09 2.64 1.07
N LEU A 54 54.04 2.49 2.00
CA LEU A 54 55.34 1.90 1.68
C LEU A 54 55.22 0.42 1.26
N HIS A 55 54.47 -0.38 2.03
CA HIS A 55 54.25 -1.82 1.82
C HIS A 55 52.76 -2.14 1.65
N GLU A 56 52.45 -3.38 1.26
CA GLU A 56 51.06 -3.82 1.09
C GLU A 56 50.34 -4.06 2.43
N ILE A 57 49.04 -3.76 2.46
CA ILE A 57 48.13 -4.01 3.56
C ILE A 57 47.01 -4.97 3.15
N ASP A 58 46.41 -5.66 4.11
CA ASP A 58 45.19 -6.45 3.91
C ASP A 58 43.95 -5.56 4.15
N PRO A 59 43.26 -5.08 3.10
CA PRO A 59 42.11 -4.20 3.27
C PRO A 59 40.89 -4.92 3.87
N ALA A 60 40.82 -6.25 3.83
CA ALA A 60 39.69 -7.01 4.37
C ALA A 60 39.77 -7.19 5.90
N LYS A 61 40.98 -7.12 6.47
CA LYS A 61 41.22 -7.17 7.93
C LYS A 61 41.50 -5.79 8.55
N SER A 62 41.66 -4.77 7.72
CA SER A 62 41.84 -3.39 8.17
C SER A 62 40.50 -2.80 8.62
N THR A 63 40.50 -1.99 9.68
CA THR A 63 39.29 -1.39 10.26
C THR A 63 39.46 0.11 10.48
N GLN A 64 38.34 0.82 10.54
CA GLN A 64 38.31 2.26 10.77
C GLN A 64 37.21 2.59 11.78
N HIS A 65 37.46 3.55 12.66
CA HIS A 65 36.49 4.05 13.62
C HIS A 65 36.64 5.55 13.85
N PHE A 66 35.55 6.19 14.25
CA PHE A 66 35.48 7.64 14.47
C PHE A 66 35.20 7.93 15.94
N THR A 67 36.01 8.80 16.54
CA THR A 67 35.82 9.34 17.88
C THR A 67 35.47 10.83 17.81
N ASP A 68 34.62 11.30 18.73
CA ASP A 68 34.18 12.69 18.76
C ASP A 68 35.14 13.53 19.60
N ALA A 69 35.50 14.71 19.08
CA ALA A 69 36.37 15.68 19.73
C ALA A 69 35.69 17.06 19.80
N GLN A 70 36.14 17.92 20.71
CA GLN A 70 35.47 19.20 21.01
C GLN A 70 35.27 20.12 19.79
N ASP A 71 36.19 20.06 18.81
CA ASP A 71 36.16 20.85 17.56
C ASP A 71 35.91 20.00 16.28
N GLY A 72 35.54 18.72 16.38
CA GLY A 72 35.36 17.86 15.20
C GLY A 72 35.44 16.36 15.45
N VAL A 73 35.96 15.62 14.46
CA VAL A 73 36.03 14.15 14.49
C VAL A 73 37.48 13.71 14.30
N VAL A 74 37.88 12.71 15.09
CA VAL A 74 39.15 11.99 14.88
C VAL A 74 38.85 10.64 14.24
N LEU A 75 39.50 10.38 13.11
CA LEU A 75 39.43 9.12 12.39
C LEU A 75 40.64 8.27 12.78
N HIS A 76 40.40 7.15 13.44
CA HIS A 76 41.40 6.14 13.74
C HIS A 76 41.32 5.02 12.69
N VAL A 77 42.39 4.83 11.93
CA VAL A 77 42.51 3.80 10.90
C VAL A 77 43.52 2.75 11.34
N LYS A 78 43.06 1.51 11.49
CA LYS A 78 43.90 0.34 11.78
C LYS A 78 44.13 -0.45 10.51
N LEU A 79 45.33 -0.33 9.94
CA LEU A 79 45.74 -1.05 8.75
C LEU A 79 46.45 -2.35 9.13
N ARG A 80 45.97 -3.50 8.63
CA ARG A 80 46.63 -4.79 8.84
C ARG A 80 47.78 -4.94 7.83
N LYS A 81 49.01 -5.17 8.29
CA LYS A 81 50.15 -5.43 7.39
C LYS A 81 49.92 -6.75 6.65
N ALA A 82 50.25 -6.80 5.34
CA ALA A 82 50.21 -8.05 4.59
C ALA A 82 51.32 -9.02 5.03
N GLU A 83 52.50 -8.47 5.33
CA GLU A 83 53.65 -9.19 5.90
C GLU A 83 53.75 -8.90 7.41
N VAL A 84 53.63 -9.93 8.23
CA VAL A 84 53.69 -9.83 9.70
C VAL A 84 55.15 -9.65 10.15
N ASN A 85 55.36 -8.78 11.13
CA ASN A 85 56.65 -8.35 11.69
C ASN A 85 57.54 -7.49 10.78
N LEU A 86 57.05 -7.05 9.60
CA LEU A 86 57.76 -6.08 8.78
C LEU A 86 57.72 -4.69 9.42
N VAL A 87 58.89 -4.13 9.75
CA VAL A 87 59.03 -2.75 10.27
C VAL A 87 59.02 -1.78 9.10
N TRP A 88 58.17 -0.76 9.16
CA TRP A 88 58.08 0.27 8.13
C TRP A 88 58.97 1.47 8.50
N ASP A 89 60.00 1.75 7.72
CA ASP A 89 60.89 2.91 7.92
C ASP A 89 60.19 4.26 7.68
N ALA A 90 59.11 4.25 6.89
CA ALA A 90 58.23 5.37 6.64
C ALA A 90 56.82 4.88 6.31
N LEU A 91 55.80 5.67 6.69
CA LEU A 91 54.40 5.38 6.34
C LEU A 91 54.16 5.38 4.82
N SER A 92 54.80 6.30 4.10
CA SER A 92 54.56 6.54 2.68
C SER A 92 55.82 6.61 1.84
N VAL A 93 55.68 6.23 0.56
CA VAL A 93 56.75 6.31 -0.43
C VAL A 93 57.11 7.77 -0.71
N ARG A 94 58.39 8.13 -0.63
CA ARG A 94 58.83 9.48 -1.02
C ARG A 94 58.73 9.66 -2.52
N GLN A 95 58.03 10.70 -2.98
CA GLN A 95 57.89 11.01 -4.40
C GLN A 95 59.24 11.21 -5.12
N SER A 96 60.27 11.62 -4.38
CA SER A 96 61.64 11.81 -4.88
C SER A 96 62.41 10.52 -5.17
N SER A 97 62.04 9.37 -4.58
CA SER A 97 62.77 8.11 -4.77
C SER A 97 62.21 7.21 -5.88
N LEU A 98 60.91 7.32 -6.19
CA LEU A 98 60.25 6.50 -7.23
C LEU A 98 59.91 7.26 -8.51
N GLY A 99 59.85 8.60 -8.47
CA GLY A 99 59.37 9.42 -9.57
C GLY A 99 57.84 9.46 -9.69
N LYS A 100 57.32 10.54 -10.27
CA LYS A 100 55.88 10.83 -10.32
C LYS A 100 55.05 9.80 -11.12
N GLN A 101 55.59 9.28 -12.22
CA GLN A 101 54.88 8.36 -13.12
C GLN A 101 54.72 6.96 -12.49
N ALA A 102 55.79 6.37 -11.96
CA ALA A 102 55.73 5.05 -11.32
C ALA A 102 54.82 5.03 -10.09
N LEU A 103 54.83 6.10 -9.29
CA LEU A 103 53.93 6.25 -8.14
C LEU A 103 52.46 6.37 -8.58
N MET A 104 52.18 7.04 -9.70
CA MET A 104 50.83 7.13 -10.28
C MET A 104 50.35 5.77 -10.83
N GLN A 105 51.22 5.00 -11.48
CA GLN A 105 50.93 3.64 -11.96
C GLN A 105 50.63 2.68 -10.80
N ARG A 106 51.51 2.63 -9.79
CA ARG A 106 51.33 1.82 -8.57
C ARG A 106 49.99 2.10 -7.87
N ARG A 107 49.57 3.37 -7.82
CA ARG A 107 48.26 3.78 -7.30
C ARG A 107 47.11 3.30 -8.19
N GLN A 108 47.23 3.44 -9.51
CA GLN A 108 46.19 3.00 -10.45
C GLN A 108 45.96 1.49 -10.39
N GLU A 109 47.03 0.69 -10.31
CA GLU A 109 46.98 -0.76 -10.13
C GLU A 109 46.33 -1.15 -8.78
N SER A 110 46.72 -0.49 -7.69
CA SER A 110 46.11 -0.69 -6.36
C SER A 110 44.60 -0.41 -6.37
N LEU A 111 44.16 0.68 -7.00
CA LEU A 111 42.75 1.04 -7.16
C LEU A 111 41.99 0.04 -8.05
N GLN A 112 42.60 -0.45 -9.13
CA GLN A 112 42.01 -1.49 -9.99
C GLN A 112 41.83 -2.81 -9.22
N ARG A 113 42.82 -3.25 -8.46
CA ARG A 113 42.71 -4.44 -7.59
C ARG A 113 41.60 -4.26 -6.55
N ALA A 114 41.48 -3.08 -5.94
CA ALA A 114 40.38 -2.78 -5.00
C ALA A 114 39.00 -2.82 -5.68
N GLN A 115 38.85 -2.23 -6.86
CA GLN A 115 37.61 -2.24 -7.65
C GLN A 115 37.19 -3.67 -8.03
N GLN A 116 38.13 -4.50 -8.48
CA GLN A 116 37.88 -5.91 -8.83
C GLN A 116 37.42 -6.72 -7.61
N ARG A 117 38.06 -6.54 -6.44
CA ARG A 117 37.63 -7.19 -5.18
C ARG A 117 36.21 -6.78 -4.78
N TYR A 118 35.87 -5.50 -4.93
CA TYR A 118 34.52 -5.00 -4.63
C TYR A 118 33.46 -5.57 -5.58
N GLN A 119 33.74 -5.62 -6.90
CA GLN A 119 32.87 -6.25 -7.89
C GLN A 119 32.64 -7.72 -7.58
N ALA A 120 33.71 -8.49 -7.30
CA ALA A 120 33.59 -9.91 -6.94
C ALA A 120 32.74 -10.15 -5.67
N GLN A 121 32.78 -9.23 -4.69
CA GLN A 121 31.90 -9.30 -3.51
C GLN A 121 30.43 -9.02 -3.83
N LEU A 122 30.14 -8.13 -4.78
CA LEU A 122 28.77 -7.89 -5.26
C LEU A 122 28.25 -9.12 -6.02
N ASP A 123 29.05 -9.67 -6.93
CA ASP A 123 28.67 -10.86 -7.71
C ASP A 123 28.47 -12.09 -6.81
N ALA A 124 29.30 -12.27 -5.77
CA ALA A 124 29.11 -13.29 -4.74
C ALA A 124 27.77 -13.13 -3.99
N ARG A 125 27.37 -11.89 -3.66
CA ARG A 125 26.06 -11.62 -3.02
C ARG A 125 24.88 -11.85 -3.97
N VAL A 126 25.03 -11.55 -5.26
CA VAL A 126 23.98 -11.82 -6.26
C VAL A 126 23.81 -13.33 -6.45
N THR A 127 24.90 -14.06 -6.66
CA THR A 127 24.88 -15.52 -6.84
C THR A 127 24.36 -16.27 -5.61
N GLN A 128 24.70 -15.84 -4.38
CA GLN A 128 24.09 -16.37 -3.15
C GLN A 128 22.57 -16.17 -3.13
N ARG A 129 22.09 -14.95 -3.40
CA ARG A 129 20.64 -14.65 -3.45
C ARG A 129 19.92 -15.45 -4.54
N GLU A 130 20.57 -15.73 -5.66
CA GLU A 130 20.01 -16.60 -6.70
C GLU A 130 19.94 -18.07 -6.26
N ALA A 131 20.97 -18.58 -5.59
CA ALA A 131 20.99 -19.94 -5.07
C ALA A 131 19.90 -20.15 -4.00
N GLU A 132 19.74 -19.19 -3.08
CA GLU A 132 18.67 -19.20 -2.08
C GLU A 132 17.28 -19.17 -2.74
N LYS A 133 17.07 -18.31 -3.75
CA LYS A 133 15.82 -18.27 -4.51
C LYS A 133 15.51 -19.59 -5.23
N ARG A 134 16.51 -20.24 -5.84
CA ARG A 134 16.34 -21.54 -6.49
C ARG A 134 15.94 -22.61 -5.47
N ARG A 135 16.66 -22.69 -4.34
CA ARG A 135 16.35 -23.62 -3.25
C ARG A 135 14.93 -23.43 -2.69
N MET A 136 14.47 -22.19 -2.51
CA MET A 136 13.09 -21.91 -2.06
C MET A 136 12.04 -22.34 -3.09
N LEU A 137 12.30 -22.10 -4.38
CA LEU A 137 11.41 -22.49 -5.48
C LEU A 137 11.32 -24.02 -5.60
N GLU A 138 12.45 -24.72 -5.52
CA GLU A 138 12.51 -26.19 -5.51
C GLU A 138 11.71 -26.78 -4.35
N ALA A 139 11.88 -26.25 -3.13
CA ALA A 139 11.10 -26.66 -1.97
C ALA A 139 9.58 -26.41 -2.13
N GLN A 140 9.18 -25.29 -2.75
CA GLN A 140 7.78 -25.03 -3.07
C GLN A 140 7.23 -26.06 -4.07
N TRP A 141 8.01 -26.37 -5.12
CA TRP A 141 7.63 -27.40 -6.11
C TRP A 141 7.49 -28.79 -5.50
N GLU A 142 8.32 -29.17 -4.52
CA GLU A 142 8.16 -30.42 -3.78
C GLU A 142 6.83 -30.48 -3.01
N VAL A 143 6.45 -29.39 -2.34
CA VAL A 143 5.15 -29.27 -1.64
C VAL A 143 3.99 -29.35 -2.63
N GLU A 144 4.01 -28.59 -3.72
CA GLU A 144 2.96 -28.63 -4.75
C GLU A 144 2.86 -30.02 -5.41
N LYS A 145 3.99 -30.70 -5.65
CA LYS A 145 4.02 -32.06 -6.21
C LYS A 145 3.44 -33.08 -5.23
N ALA A 146 3.74 -32.97 -3.94
CA ALA A 146 3.15 -33.82 -2.90
C ALA A 146 1.63 -33.62 -2.79
N GLN A 147 1.15 -32.37 -2.85
CA GLN A 147 -0.28 -32.06 -2.88
C GLN A 147 -0.98 -32.64 -4.11
N ARG A 148 -0.41 -32.47 -5.31
CA ARG A 148 -0.95 -33.07 -6.54
C ARG A 148 -1.03 -34.60 -6.46
N ALA A 149 0.01 -35.26 -5.95
CA ALA A 149 0.01 -36.70 -5.75
C ALA A 149 -1.10 -37.17 -4.77
N GLN A 150 -1.37 -36.41 -3.70
CA GLN A 150 -2.50 -36.70 -2.80
C GLN A 150 -3.87 -36.52 -3.48
N ILE A 151 -4.03 -35.49 -4.32
CA ILE A 151 -5.27 -35.26 -5.09
C ILE A 151 -5.47 -36.40 -6.10
N GLU A 152 -4.43 -36.77 -6.86
CA GLU A 152 -4.47 -37.88 -7.82
C GLU A 152 -4.80 -39.21 -7.14
N GLN A 153 -4.25 -39.47 -5.94
CA GLN A 153 -4.59 -40.65 -5.14
C GLN A 153 -6.07 -40.66 -4.70
N ARG A 154 -6.62 -39.51 -4.25
CA ARG A 154 -8.03 -39.42 -3.87
C ARG A 154 -8.97 -39.59 -5.06
N VAL A 155 -8.71 -38.89 -6.17
CA VAL A 155 -9.48 -39.01 -7.41
C VAL A 155 -9.45 -40.45 -7.93
N LYS A 156 -8.30 -41.12 -7.86
CA LYS A 156 -8.21 -42.54 -8.22
C LYS A 156 -9.02 -43.41 -7.27
N ALA A 157 -8.93 -43.21 -5.95
CA ALA A 157 -9.69 -44.00 -4.99
C ALA A 157 -11.21 -43.83 -5.14
N GLU A 158 -11.70 -42.61 -5.38
CA GLU A 158 -13.12 -42.35 -5.67
C GLU A 158 -13.55 -42.99 -6.99
N LYS A 159 -12.70 -42.92 -8.03
CA LYS A 159 -12.96 -43.60 -9.31
C LYS A 159 -13.05 -45.12 -9.12
N ASP A 160 -12.05 -45.73 -8.49
CA ASP A 160 -11.98 -47.18 -8.28
C ASP A 160 -13.18 -47.66 -7.42
N ALA A 161 -13.62 -46.85 -6.44
CA ALA A 161 -14.82 -47.12 -5.64
C ALA A 161 -16.13 -47.02 -6.47
N ALA A 162 -16.27 -46.00 -7.32
CA ALA A 162 -17.44 -45.85 -8.19
C ALA A 162 -17.51 -46.94 -9.28
N GLU A 163 -16.36 -47.39 -9.80
CA GLU A 163 -16.29 -48.56 -10.69
C GLU A 163 -16.73 -49.83 -9.96
N ALA A 164 -16.28 -50.05 -8.72
CA ALA A 164 -16.70 -51.19 -7.90
C ALA A 164 -18.21 -51.16 -7.57
N GLU A 165 -18.80 -50.00 -7.28
CA GLU A 165 -20.24 -49.84 -7.06
C GLU A 165 -21.05 -50.18 -8.32
N LEU A 166 -20.60 -49.71 -9.50
CA LEU A 166 -21.23 -50.03 -10.79
C LEU A 166 -21.20 -51.54 -11.08
N TYR A 167 -20.07 -52.22 -10.87
CA TYR A 167 -19.97 -53.67 -11.04
C TYR A 167 -20.83 -54.46 -10.03
N ALA A 168 -20.93 -53.99 -8.78
CA ALA A 168 -21.80 -54.60 -7.77
C ALA A 168 -23.30 -54.45 -8.14
N TRP A 169 -23.69 -53.27 -8.61
CA TRP A 169 -25.04 -53.02 -9.14
C TRP A 169 -25.35 -53.88 -10.37
N GLU A 170 -24.42 -53.99 -11.33
CA GLU A 170 -24.61 -54.86 -12.49
C GLU A 170 -24.80 -56.32 -12.07
N GLY A 171 -23.96 -56.83 -11.16
CA GLY A 171 -24.10 -58.18 -10.60
C GLY A 171 -25.47 -58.46 -9.96
N SER A 172 -26.06 -57.46 -9.28
CA SER A 172 -27.40 -57.57 -8.67
C SER A 172 -28.54 -57.70 -9.69
N ARG A 173 -28.33 -57.28 -10.95
CA ARG A 173 -29.33 -57.41 -12.03
C ARG A 173 -29.29 -58.76 -12.71
N THR A 174 -28.20 -59.51 -12.57
CA THR A 174 -27.96 -60.79 -13.26
C THR A 174 -28.41 -62.01 -12.45
N THR A 175 -28.90 -61.82 -11.22
CA THR A 175 -29.50 -62.87 -10.38
C THR A 175 -31.03 -62.90 -10.50
N PRO A 176 -31.63 -63.81 -11.30
CA PRO A 176 -33.08 -63.93 -11.40
C PRO A 176 -33.68 -64.56 -10.13
N ALA A 177 -34.47 -63.79 -9.39
CA ALA A 177 -35.29 -64.30 -8.29
C ALA A 177 -36.49 -65.11 -8.83
N VAL A 178 -36.73 -66.28 -8.25
CA VAL A 178 -37.71 -67.26 -8.72
C VAL A 178 -39.01 -67.18 -7.91
N THR A 179 -40.17 -67.10 -8.61
CA THR A 179 -41.57 -67.22 -8.11
C THR A 179 -42.08 -66.10 -7.15
N ALA A 180 -43.38 -65.76 -7.08
CA ALA A 180 -44.59 -66.48 -7.54
C ALA A 180 -45.80 -65.58 -7.97
N ALA A 181 -46.56 -66.10 -8.95
CA ALA A 181 -48.03 -66.11 -9.10
C ALA A 181 -48.92 -64.82 -9.20
N SER A 182 -49.80 -64.87 -10.23
CA SER A 182 -51.23 -64.48 -10.23
C SER A 182 -51.67 -63.01 -10.37
N ALA A 183 -51.96 -62.57 -11.61
CA ALA A 183 -53.34 -62.41 -12.14
C ALA A 183 -53.40 -61.68 -13.51
N PHE A 184 -53.99 -62.32 -14.52
CA PHE A 184 -54.55 -61.70 -15.76
C PHE A 184 -56.06 -61.39 -15.51
N PRO A 185 -56.80 -60.56 -16.29
CA PRO A 185 -56.79 -60.41 -17.77
C PRO A 185 -56.93 -58.93 -18.27
N SER A 186 -57.12 -58.52 -19.54
CA SER A 186 -57.24 -59.16 -20.88
C SER A 186 -56.87 -58.18 -22.01
N SER A 187 -56.29 -58.73 -23.08
CA SER A 187 -56.11 -58.28 -24.48
C SER A 187 -57.36 -57.69 -25.21
N PRO A 188 -57.31 -57.28 -26.52
CA PRO A 188 -56.18 -57.04 -27.47
C PRO A 188 -56.30 -55.77 -28.39
N GLU A 189 -55.39 -55.69 -29.37
CA GLU A 189 -55.59 -55.29 -30.79
C GLU A 189 -55.35 -53.83 -31.30
N ASP A 190 -54.23 -53.71 -32.03
CA ASP A 190 -54.04 -53.12 -33.36
C ASP A 190 -54.41 -51.67 -33.73
N ALA A 191 -53.35 -50.86 -33.90
CA ALA A 191 -53.29 -49.82 -34.95
C ALA A 191 -51.84 -49.47 -35.39
N LYS A 192 -51.50 -49.83 -36.63
CA LYS A 192 -50.46 -49.27 -37.53
C LYS A 192 -51.08 -49.28 -38.96
N PRO A 193 -50.52 -48.62 -40.00
CA PRO A 193 -49.25 -47.91 -40.13
C PRO A 193 -49.52 -46.38 -40.21
N GLU A 194 -48.84 -45.46 -40.93
CA GLU A 194 -47.73 -45.48 -41.90
C GLU A 194 -47.03 -44.09 -41.98
N GLY A 195 -45.99 -43.94 -42.80
CA GLY A 195 -45.48 -42.62 -43.23
C GLY A 195 -43.95 -42.43 -43.20
N ALA A 196 -43.22 -43.04 -44.13
CA ALA A 196 -41.86 -42.62 -44.53
C ALA A 196 -41.96 -41.61 -45.72
N PRO A 197 -40.87 -41.09 -46.34
CA PRO A 197 -39.42 -41.25 -46.10
C PRO A 197 -38.69 -39.87 -45.92
N GLN A 198 -37.37 -39.76 -45.67
CA GLN A 198 -36.22 -39.83 -46.60
C GLN A 198 -34.95 -39.41 -45.81
N CYS A 199 -33.68 -39.58 -46.23
CA CYS A 199 -32.96 -40.54 -47.09
C CYS A 199 -31.43 -40.26 -46.90
N SER A 200 -30.55 -41.09 -47.51
CA SER A 200 -29.06 -41.07 -47.49
C SER A 200 -28.38 -41.17 -46.10
N VAL A 201 -27.65 -42.23 -45.72
CA VAL A 201 -26.62 -43.08 -46.40
C VAL A 201 -25.29 -42.35 -46.60
N TYR A 202 -24.26 -42.75 -45.84
CA TYR A 202 -23.09 -43.47 -46.40
C TYR A 202 -22.38 -44.30 -45.30
N VAL A 203 -22.03 -45.54 -45.64
CA VAL A 203 -21.31 -46.52 -44.80
C VAL A 203 -20.23 -47.17 -45.68
N PHE A 204 -19.02 -47.37 -45.16
CA PHE A 204 -18.04 -48.44 -45.48
C PHE A 204 -16.77 -48.18 -44.62
N ALA A 205 -15.95 -49.15 -44.18
CA ALA A 205 -16.19 -50.51 -43.65
C ALA A 205 -14.93 -50.96 -42.86
N ALA A 206 -15.06 -52.04 -42.08
CA ALA A 206 -14.03 -52.53 -41.15
C ALA A 206 -12.82 -53.23 -41.80
N VAL A 207 -11.69 -53.31 -41.07
CA VAL A 207 -10.73 -54.44 -41.14
C VAL A 207 -10.13 -54.77 -39.75
N ASN A 208 -10.57 -55.91 -39.19
CA ASN A 208 -9.89 -56.99 -38.43
C ASN A 208 -8.73 -56.81 -37.41
N ALA A 209 -8.83 -57.70 -36.39
CA ALA A 209 -7.80 -58.56 -35.77
C ALA A 209 -7.01 -58.12 -34.51
N ALA A 210 -7.55 -58.52 -33.35
CA ALA A 210 -6.97 -59.35 -32.29
C ALA A 210 -5.44 -59.41 -32.03
N VAL A 211 -5.05 -59.40 -30.74
CA VAL A 211 -4.24 -60.43 -30.04
C VAL A 211 -4.25 -60.20 -28.51
N THR A 212 -4.49 -61.27 -27.75
CA THR A 212 -4.23 -61.47 -26.28
C THR A 212 -3.22 -62.65 -26.16
N PRO A 213 -2.48 -62.91 -25.05
CA PRO A 213 -2.90 -63.00 -23.63
C PRO A 213 -1.91 -62.25 -22.68
N SER A 214 -1.72 -62.49 -21.37
CA SER A 214 -2.11 -63.58 -20.45
C SER A 214 -2.17 -63.17 -18.97
N SER A 215 -2.40 -64.15 -18.09
CA SER A 215 -2.65 -64.07 -16.64
C SER A 215 -1.52 -64.61 -15.73
N ALA A 216 -1.42 -64.09 -14.50
CA ALA A 216 -0.95 -64.72 -13.24
C ALA A 216 -0.86 -63.63 -12.13
N ASP A 217 -1.03 -63.81 -10.81
CA ASP A 217 -1.55 -64.92 -10.00
C ASP A 217 -2.01 -64.36 -8.61
N LEU A 218 -2.83 -65.10 -7.85
CA LEU A 218 -3.22 -64.79 -6.46
C LEU A 218 -2.43 -65.66 -5.46
N PRO A 219 -2.29 -65.27 -4.17
CA PRO A 219 -3.15 -65.90 -3.15
C PRO A 219 -3.59 -65.07 -1.91
N ARG A 220 -4.74 -65.51 -1.38
CA ARG A 220 -5.41 -65.36 -0.06
C ARG A 220 -4.53 -65.62 1.20
N PRO A 221 -5.07 -65.62 2.46
CA PRO A 221 -6.21 -64.91 3.10
C PRO A 221 -5.94 -64.44 4.56
N GLN A 222 -6.90 -63.76 5.23
CA GLN A 222 -7.50 -64.21 6.52
C GLN A 222 -8.72 -63.35 6.91
N ALA A 223 -9.54 -63.82 7.88
CA ALA A 223 -10.91 -63.35 8.11
C ALA A 223 -11.31 -63.29 9.60
N ALA A 224 -12.34 -62.51 9.92
CA ALA A 224 -13.15 -62.62 11.15
C ALA A 224 -14.59 -62.13 10.91
N LEU A 225 -15.56 -62.69 11.64
CA LEU A 225 -17.02 -62.57 11.45
C LEU A 225 -17.68 -61.78 12.64
N PRO A 226 -18.99 -61.90 12.95
CA PRO A 226 -20.04 -61.03 12.40
C PRO A 226 -20.98 -60.42 13.48
N ALA A 227 -21.96 -59.61 13.07
CA ALA A 227 -23.18 -59.35 13.87
C ALA A 227 -24.40 -59.13 12.94
N ALA A 228 -25.58 -59.58 13.37
CA ALA A 228 -26.83 -59.59 12.61
C ALA A 228 -28.01 -59.08 13.49
N PRO A 229 -29.30 -59.19 13.12
CA PRO A 229 -30.02 -58.09 12.45
C PRO A 229 -31.39 -57.73 13.09
N ALA A 230 -32.01 -56.61 12.67
CA ALA A 230 -33.47 -56.35 12.66
C ALA A 230 -33.71 -54.88 12.21
N SER A 231 -34.03 -54.63 10.93
CA SER A 231 -35.40 -54.52 10.40
C SER A 231 -36.15 -53.23 10.77
N SER A 232 -36.10 -52.23 9.89
CA SER A 232 -37.23 -51.33 9.64
C SER A 232 -37.41 -51.17 8.12
N SER A 233 -38.66 -51.10 7.68
CA SER A 233 -39.04 -51.12 6.27
C SER A 233 -38.80 -49.77 5.59
N SER A 234 -38.09 -49.75 4.46
CA SER A 234 -38.13 -48.63 3.52
C SER A 234 -38.55 -49.11 2.12
N THR A 235 -39.46 -48.35 1.54
CA THR A 235 -39.90 -48.50 0.15
C THR A 235 -38.74 -48.23 -0.80
N ALA A 236 -38.48 -49.13 -1.75
CA ALA A 236 -37.42 -48.97 -2.74
C ALA A 236 -37.73 -47.78 -3.68
N THR A 237 -37.11 -46.63 -3.41
CA THR A 237 -36.97 -45.55 -4.38
C THR A 237 -35.80 -45.85 -5.33
N PRO A 238 -35.90 -45.51 -6.63
CA PRO A 238 -34.75 -45.58 -7.52
C PRO A 238 -33.65 -44.61 -7.04
N PRO A 239 -32.36 -44.89 -7.30
CA PRO A 239 -31.29 -43.97 -6.97
C PRO A 239 -31.54 -42.62 -7.65
N ALA A 240 -31.45 -41.54 -6.88
CA ALA A 240 -31.80 -40.21 -7.36
C ALA A 240 -30.88 -39.80 -8.53
N ILE A 241 -31.50 -39.24 -9.58
CA ILE A 241 -30.76 -38.59 -10.66
C ILE A 241 -29.91 -37.48 -10.02
N ARG A 242 -28.62 -37.41 -10.39
CA ARG A 242 -27.62 -36.49 -9.83
C ARG A 242 -28.24 -35.10 -9.65
N GLN A 243 -28.33 -34.63 -8.40
CA GLN A 243 -28.77 -33.27 -8.12
C GLN A 243 -27.81 -32.30 -8.82
N ALA A 244 -28.36 -31.30 -9.50
CA ALA A 244 -27.59 -30.24 -10.16
C ALA A 244 -27.10 -29.17 -9.17
N ASP A 245 -27.11 -29.47 -7.87
CA ASP A 245 -26.47 -28.65 -6.85
C ASP A 245 -24.96 -28.71 -7.09
N THR A 246 -24.44 -27.65 -7.69
CA THR A 246 -23.01 -27.38 -7.75
C THR A 246 -22.48 -27.39 -6.33
N VAL A 247 -21.77 -28.46 -5.96
CA VAL A 247 -21.03 -28.51 -4.70
C VAL A 247 -20.06 -27.34 -4.72
N ASN A 248 -20.37 -26.30 -3.95
CA ASN A 248 -19.45 -25.19 -3.69
C ASN A 248 -18.29 -25.74 -2.86
N VAL A 249 -17.34 -26.38 -3.53
CA VAL A 249 -16.03 -26.67 -2.99
C VAL A 249 -15.40 -25.31 -2.73
N VAL A 250 -15.41 -24.89 -1.46
CA VAL A 250 -14.65 -23.72 -1.02
C VAL A 250 -13.18 -24.07 -1.18
N ILE A 251 -12.60 -23.61 -2.28
CA ILE A 251 -11.16 -23.76 -2.54
C ILE A 251 -10.47 -22.73 -1.63
N ASP A 252 -10.14 -23.16 -0.42
CA ASP A 252 -9.23 -22.44 0.46
C ASP A 252 -7.83 -22.47 -0.17
N PHE A 253 -7.55 -21.44 -0.98
CA PHE A 253 -6.21 -21.24 -1.54
C PHE A 253 -5.20 -21.14 -0.40
N THR A 254 -4.14 -21.94 -0.51
CA THR A 254 -3.07 -22.00 0.51
C THR A 254 -2.57 -20.58 0.80
N PRO A 255 -2.68 -20.07 2.05
CA PRO A 255 -2.28 -18.71 2.37
C PRO A 255 -0.78 -18.56 2.08
N LYS A 256 -0.43 -17.60 1.21
CA LYS A 256 0.96 -17.32 0.83
C LYS A 256 1.69 -16.80 2.07
N THR A 257 2.48 -17.65 2.71
CA THR A 257 3.17 -17.32 3.96
C THR A 257 4.27 -16.27 3.80
N PHE A 258 4.73 -16.00 2.58
CA PHE A 258 5.70 -14.96 2.26
C PHE A 258 5.40 -14.29 0.92
N SER A 259 5.65 -12.97 0.84
CA SER A 259 5.66 -12.23 -0.42
C SER A 259 6.90 -12.61 -1.24
N MET A 260 6.72 -13.56 -2.16
CA MET A 260 7.72 -13.90 -3.17
C MET A 260 8.16 -12.62 -3.91
N PRO A 261 9.47 -12.39 -4.14
CA PRO A 261 9.93 -11.32 -5.01
C PRO A 261 9.46 -11.56 -6.45
N THR A 262 8.30 -10.99 -6.79
CA THR A 262 7.71 -11.00 -8.12
C THR A 262 8.76 -10.54 -9.14
N ARG A 263 8.87 -11.25 -10.28
CA ARG A 263 9.67 -10.77 -11.41
C ARG A 263 9.26 -9.34 -11.72
N SER A 264 10.23 -8.44 -11.82
CA SER A 264 10.10 -6.99 -11.92
C SER A 264 9.03 -6.52 -12.94
N ARG A 265 7.78 -6.42 -12.49
CA ARG A 265 6.66 -5.67 -13.08
C ARG A 265 5.67 -5.32 -11.97
N GLY A 266 5.86 -4.16 -11.35
CA GLY A 266 4.84 -3.57 -10.46
C GLY A 266 3.58 -3.13 -11.20
N ASP A 267 3.60 -3.16 -12.54
CA ASP A 267 2.56 -2.60 -13.40
C ASP A 267 1.59 -3.66 -13.98
N GLU A 268 1.81 -4.97 -13.78
CA GLU A 268 0.96 -6.04 -14.34
C GLU A 268 -0.33 -6.29 -13.56
N GLU A 269 -0.33 -6.06 -12.25
CA GLU A 269 -1.45 -6.41 -11.37
C GLU A 269 -2.66 -5.49 -11.63
N TYR A 270 -2.39 -4.22 -11.96
CA TYR A 270 -3.37 -3.22 -12.42
C TYR A 270 -4.11 -3.68 -13.69
N TYR A 271 -3.39 -4.09 -14.74
CA TYR A 271 -4.02 -4.50 -16.00
C TYR A 271 -4.71 -5.86 -15.93
N ARG A 272 -4.30 -6.77 -15.02
CA ARG A 272 -5.00 -8.05 -14.77
C ARG A 272 -6.45 -7.87 -14.30
N GLN A 273 -6.74 -6.76 -13.61
CA GLN A 273 -8.08 -6.43 -13.12
C GLN A 273 -8.88 -5.57 -14.11
N SER A 274 -8.21 -4.88 -15.02
CA SER A 274 -8.85 -4.06 -16.05
C SER A 274 -9.63 -4.91 -17.07
N ARG A 275 -10.72 -4.37 -17.62
CA ARG A 275 -11.45 -5.01 -18.75
C ARG A 275 -10.67 -4.95 -20.07
N TYR A 276 -9.54 -4.26 -20.12
CA TYR A 276 -8.78 -4.00 -21.34
C TYR A 276 -7.64 -5.02 -21.51
N LYS A 277 -7.69 -5.79 -22.59
CA LYS A 277 -6.59 -6.67 -23.00
C LYS A 277 -5.97 -6.10 -24.28
N PRO A 278 -4.76 -5.50 -24.22
CA PRO A 278 -4.13 -4.95 -25.41
C PRO A 278 -3.83 -6.06 -26.42
N VAL A 279 -4.18 -5.83 -27.69
CA VAL A 279 -3.99 -6.79 -28.80
C VAL A 279 -2.57 -6.70 -29.35
N SER A 280 -1.97 -5.51 -29.31
CA SER A 280 -0.58 -5.24 -29.64
C SER A 280 0.16 -4.58 -28.46
N ILE A 281 1.49 -4.69 -28.44
CA ILE A 281 2.35 -3.91 -27.51
C ILE A 281 2.08 -2.41 -27.69
N GLU A 282 1.83 -1.96 -28.93
CA GLU A 282 1.54 -0.57 -29.28
C GLU A 282 0.15 -0.10 -28.84
N ASP A 283 -0.75 -1.01 -28.44
CA ASP A 283 -2.05 -0.68 -27.85
C ASP A 283 -1.99 -0.51 -26.32
N THR A 284 -0.86 -0.86 -25.69
CA THR A 284 -0.72 -0.75 -24.24
C THR A 284 -0.54 0.73 -23.85
N PRO A 285 -1.29 1.29 -22.88
CA PRO A 285 -1.10 2.67 -22.42
C PRO A 285 0.34 2.99 -22.01
N MET A 286 1.02 2.00 -21.42
CA MET A 286 2.41 2.10 -20.97
C MET A 286 3.41 2.32 -22.13
N PHE A 287 3.19 1.74 -23.31
CA PHE A 287 4.03 1.97 -24.49
C PHE A 287 4.02 3.44 -24.90
N TRP A 288 2.83 4.05 -24.90
CA TRP A 288 2.65 5.47 -25.21
C TRP A 288 3.26 6.38 -24.15
N LYS A 289 3.18 5.99 -22.86
CA LYS A 289 3.88 6.68 -21.77
C LYS A 289 5.41 6.62 -21.95
N GLU A 290 6.00 5.45 -22.17
CA GLU A 290 7.44 5.31 -22.36
C GLU A 290 7.95 6.09 -23.59
N ARG A 291 7.17 6.08 -24.68
CA ARG A 291 7.42 6.91 -25.86
C ARG A 291 7.37 8.41 -25.53
N ALA A 292 6.38 8.84 -24.76
CA ALA A 292 6.24 10.22 -24.32
C ALA A 292 7.37 10.65 -23.37
N ASP A 293 7.75 9.83 -22.39
CA ASP A 293 8.88 10.03 -21.49
C ASP A 293 10.19 10.19 -22.29
N LYS A 294 10.37 9.42 -23.37
CA LYS A 294 11.53 9.54 -24.26
C LYS A 294 11.52 10.87 -25.03
N CYS A 295 10.39 11.28 -25.61
CA CYS A 295 10.24 12.59 -26.25
C CYS A 295 10.42 13.75 -25.26
N TYR A 296 9.96 13.61 -24.02
CA TYR A 296 10.11 14.59 -22.93
C TYR A 296 11.59 14.81 -22.59
N ARG A 297 12.36 13.73 -22.40
CA ARG A 297 13.82 13.80 -22.19
C ARG A 297 14.55 14.42 -23.38
N SER A 298 14.03 14.23 -24.60
CA SER A 298 14.52 14.89 -25.82
C SER A 298 14.02 16.34 -26.00
N GLN A 299 13.35 16.93 -25.01
CA GLN A 299 12.78 18.28 -25.02
C GLN A 299 11.75 18.53 -26.15
N GLN A 300 11.17 17.47 -26.71
CA GLN A 300 10.15 17.57 -27.75
C GLN A 300 8.76 17.65 -27.13
N TRP A 301 8.46 18.75 -26.44
CA TRP A 301 7.27 18.92 -25.61
C TRP A 301 5.95 18.62 -26.36
N LYS A 302 5.85 19.04 -27.63
CA LYS A 302 4.65 18.83 -28.46
C LYS A 302 4.43 17.37 -28.85
N THR A 303 5.48 16.62 -29.19
CA THR A 303 5.36 15.18 -29.50
C THR A 303 5.14 14.36 -28.23
N ALA A 304 5.74 14.76 -27.11
CA ALA A 304 5.48 14.18 -25.79
C ALA A 304 4.02 14.38 -25.35
N ALA A 305 3.47 15.60 -25.45
CA ALA A 305 2.06 15.88 -25.11
C ALA A 305 1.06 15.06 -25.95
N ASN A 306 1.35 14.88 -27.25
CA ASN A 306 0.56 14.02 -28.12
C ASN A 306 0.64 12.54 -27.68
N ALA A 307 1.84 12.04 -27.38
CA ALA A 307 2.03 10.66 -26.93
C ALA A 307 1.41 10.37 -25.55
N TYR A 308 1.47 11.30 -24.58
CA TYR A 308 0.70 11.17 -23.33
C TYR A 308 -0.81 11.18 -23.58
N SER A 309 -1.30 11.99 -24.53
CA SER A 309 -2.72 11.99 -24.90
C SER A 309 -3.17 10.66 -25.50
N GLU A 310 -2.31 10.01 -26.30
CA GLU A 310 -2.56 8.64 -26.80
C GLU A 310 -2.56 7.58 -25.69
N SER A 311 -1.74 7.75 -24.64
CA SER A 311 -1.79 6.90 -23.45
C SER A 311 -3.11 7.07 -22.68
N ILE A 312 -3.51 8.32 -22.41
CA ILE A 312 -4.74 8.67 -21.68
C ILE A 312 -6.00 8.16 -22.42
N LYS A 313 -6.04 8.22 -23.75
CA LYS A 313 -7.16 7.69 -24.56
C LYS A 313 -7.40 6.18 -24.37
N ARG A 314 -6.37 5.41 -24.00
CA ARG A 314 -6.42 3.95 -23.88
C ARG A 314 -6.80 3.49 -22.48
N ASP A 315 -6.26 4.15 -21.45
CA ASP A 315 -6.49 3.79 -20.04
C ASP A 315 -7.62 4.58 -19.38
N GLY A 316 -7.95 5.76 -19.88
CA GLY A 316 -8.95 6.69 -19.33
C GLY A 316 -8.56 7.34 -18.00
N ALA A 317 -7.85 6.63 -17.12
CA ALA A 317 -7.58 7.00 -15.73
C ALA A 317 -6.08 7.08 -15.37
N PHE A 318 -5.17 7.20 -16.35
CA PHE A 318 -3.73 7.18 -16.08
C PHE A 318 -3.19 8.51 -15.49
N LEU A 319 -3.31 8.68 -14.17
CA LEU A 319 -2.88 9.87 -13.41
C LEU A 319 -1.48 10.38 -13.81
N THR A 320 -0.49 9.48 -13.87
CA THR A 320 0.90 9.83 -14.22
C THR A 320 1.02 10.49 -15.59
N CYS A 321 0.21 10.07 -16.59
CA CYS A 321 0.25 10.67 -17.92
C CYS A 321 -0.43 12.04 -17.96
N VAL A 322 -1.54 12.24 -17.24
CA VAL A 322 -2.18 13.55 -17.09
C VAL A 322 -1.20 14.53 -16.44
N MET A 323 -0.52 14.08 -15.37
CA MET A 323 0.53 14.85 -14.71
C MET A 323 1.68 15.19 -15.67
N ASN A 324 2.26 14.23 -16.39
CA ASN A 324 3.39 14.56 -17.25
C ASN A 324 2.97 15.42 -18.47
N ARG A 325 1.73 15.29 -18.94
CA ARG A 325 1.18 16.14 -20.00
C ARG A 325 1.02 17.61 -19.56
N SER A 326 0.58 17.88 -18.33
CA SER A 326 0.54 19.26 -17.82
C SER A 326 1.92 19.92 -17.75
N ALA A 327 2.98 19.14 -17.50
CA ALA A 327 4.37 19.63 -17.57
C ALA A 327 4.77 20.01 -19.01
N CYS A 328 4.40 19.20 -20.01
CA CYS A 328 4.58 19.56 -21.42
C CYS A 328 3.86 20.86 -21.77
N TYR A 329 2.61 21.05 -21.31
CA TYR A 329 1.84 22.26 -21.61
C TYR A 329 2.43 23.52 -20.96
N LEU A 330 3.00 23.42 -19.75
CA LEU A 330 3.80 24.52 -19.19
C LEU A 330 5.00 24.88 -20.08
N HIS A 331 5.79 23.89 -20.51
CA HIS A 331 6.93 24.13 -21.39
C HIS A 331 6.55 24.66 -22.79
N LEU A 332 5.29 24.47 -23.22
CA LEU A 332 4.72 25.02 -24.45
C LEU A 332 4.04 26.39 -24.26
N ALA A 333 4.02 26.95 -23.03
CA ALA A 333 3.24 28.13 -22.66
C ALA A 333 1.72 28.01 -22.89
N GLU A 334 1.19 26.78 -22.95
CA GLU A 334 -0.25 26.50 -23.09
C GLU A 334 -0.93 26.44 -21.70
N TYR A 335 -0.82 27.54 -20.93
CA TYR A 335 -1.15 27.58 -19.50
C TYR A 335 -2.57 27.11 -19.15
N LYS A 336 -3.58 27.45 -19.98
CA LYS A 336 -4.98 27.02 -19.75
C LYS A 336 -5.13 25.50 -19.71
N LYS A 337 -4.51 24.78 -20.66
CA LYS A 337 -4.52 23.31 -20.69
C LYS A 337 -3.70 22.70 -19.55
N ALA A 338 -2.62 23.37 -19.13
CA ALA A 338 -1.86 22.95 -17.96
C ALA A 338 -2.72 23.05 -16.67
N ILE A 339 -3.54 24.10 -16.53
CA ILE A 339 -4.47 24.30 -15.41
C ILE A 339 -5.57 23.24 -15.42
N GLU A 340 -6.16 22.95 -16.59
CA GLU A 340 -7.15 21.89 -16.79
C GLU A 340 -6.59 20.51 -16.40
N ASP A 341 -5.44 20.11 -16.95
CA ASP A 341 -4.81 18.82 -16.63
C ASP A 341 -4.38 18.73 -15.16
N CYS A 342 -3.87 19.80 -14.54
CA CYS A 342 -3.52 19.77 -13.12
C CYS A 342 -4.77 19.66 -12.24
N SER A 343 -5.86 20.31 -12.61
CA SER A 343 -7.13 20.22 -11.86
C SER A 343 -7.76 18.84 -12.00
N LEU A 344 -7.73 18.25 -13.19
CA LEU A 344 -8.13 16.85 -13.42
C LEU A 344 -7.27 15.88 -12.61
N ALA A 345 -5.95 16.05 -12.63
CA ALA A 345 -5.06 15.20 -11.83
C ALA A 345 -5.28 15.34 -10.31
N LEU A 346 -5.63 16.53 -9.82
CA LEU A 346 -6.03 16.74 -8.42
C LEU A 346 -7.35 16.03 -8.07
N THR A 347 -8.37 16.06 -8.93
CA THR A 347 -9.63 15.32 -8.68
C THR A 347 -9.42 13.81 -8.76
N MET A 348 -8.62 13.32 -9.71
CA MET A 348 -8.21 11.91 -9.78
C MET A 348 -7.47 11.47 -8.51
N LEU A 349 -6.51 12.28 -8.03
CA LEU A 349 -5.74 12.00 -6.82
C LEU A 349 -6.60 12.04 -5.55
N ALA A 350 -7.60 12.92 -5.47
CA ALA A 350 -8.56 12.95 -4.37
C ALA A 350 -9.46 11.69 -4.33
N ASN A 351 -9.79 11.14 -5.50
CA ASN A 351 -10.59 9.93 -5.66
C ASN A 351 -9.76 8.63 -5.64
N THR A 352 -8.43 8.71 -5.58
CA THR A 352 -7.55 7.54 -5.50
C THR A 352 -7.62 6.93 -4.09
N PRO A 353 -7.85 5.61 -3.93
CA PRO A 353 -7.90 4.99 -2.61
C PRO A 353 -6.54 5.08 -1.89
N ALA A 354 -6.57 5.18 -0.56
CA ALA A 354 -5.40 5.51 0.25
C ALA A 354 -4.27 4.45 0.18
N SER A 355 -4.59 3.21 -0.19
CA SER A 355 -3.64 2.10 -0.36
C SER A 355 -2.86 2.12 -1.68
N GLU A 356 -3.30 2.85 -2.70
CA GLU A 356 -2.53 2.96 -3.95
C GLU A 356 -1.35 3.95 -3.86
N VAL A 357 -1.34 4.81 -2.83
CA VAL A 357 -0.41 5.93 -2.71
C VAL A 357 0.00 6.15 -1.26
N THR A 358 1.25 5.81 -0.93
CA THR A 358 1.84 6.11 0.39
C THR A 358 1.69 7.59 0.73
N GLN A 359 1.51 7.93 2.01
CA GLN A 359 1.25 9.31 2.45
C GLN A 359 2.34 10.31 1.98
N GLU A 360 3.61 9.89 1.94
CA GLU A 360 4.72 10.68 1.37
C GLU A 360 4.59 10.89 -0.14
N ARG A 361 4.21 9.84 -0.89
CA ARG A 361 3.97 9.93 -2.33
C ARG A 361 2.77 10.84 -2.62
N TYR A 362 1.68 10.71 -1.86
CA TYR A 362 0.49 11.57 -1.98
C TYR A 362 0.87 13.04 -1.77
N ARG A 363 1.58 13.32 -0.67
CA ARG A 363 2.13 14.64 -0.34
C ARG A 363 2.98 15.19 -1.49
N GLY A 364 3.94 14.42 -2.01
CA GLY A 364 4.80 14.83 -3.13
C GLY A 364 4.06 15.01 -4.46
N LEU A 365 2.98 14.27 -4.72
CA LEU A 365 2.12 14.46 -5.89
C LEU A 365 1.28 15.74 -5.76
N MET A 366 0.70 15.99 -4.58
CA MET A 366 -0.03 17.24 -4.26
C MET A 366 0.87 18.46 -4.41
N THR A 367 2.06 18.48 -3.78
CA THR A 367 3.04 19.57 -3.93
C THR A 367 3.33 19.87 -5.39
N LYS A 368 3.63 18.83 -6.20
CA LYS A 368 3.92 18.99 -7.64
C LYS A 368 2.74 19.52 -8.45
N LEU A 369 1.52 19.07 -8.15
CA LEU A 369 0.32 19.51 -8.85
C LEU A 369 -0.04 20.95 -8.54
N TYR A 370 -0.08 21.31 -7.25
CA TYR A 370 -0.34 22.68 -6.84
C TYR A 370 0.75 23.65 -7.29
N ALA A 371 2.04 23.30 -7.16
CA ALA A 371 3.12 24.16 -7.63
C ALA A 371 3.03 24.40 -9.14
N ARG A 372 2.72 23.34 -9.92
CA ARG A 372 2.56 23.44 -11.37
C ARG A 372 1.35 24.27 -11.79
N ARG A 373 0.20 24.10 -11.11
CA ARG A 373 -1.02 24.84 -11.40
C ARG A 373 -0.90 26.31 -10.97
N GLY A 374 -0.32 26.56 -9.80
CA GLY A 374 0.01 27.90 -9.31
C GLY A 374 0.97 28.64 -10.25
N ALA A 375 2.03 27.97 -10.72
CA ALA A 375 2.90 28.52 -11.76
C ALA A 375 2.13 28.82 -13.05
N ALA A 376 1.26 27.90 -13.52
CA ALA A 376 0.45 28.12 -14.72
C ALA A 376 -0.48 29.34 -14.59
N TYR A 377 -1.12 29.54 -13.43
CA TYR A 377 -1.91 30.74 -13.12
C TYR A 377 -1.05 32.01 -13.12
N CYS A 378 0.12 31.98 -12.47
CA CYS A 378 1.05 33.13 -12.44
C CYS A 378 1.52 33.53 -13.84
N TRP A 379 1.84 32.57 -14.71
CA TRP A 379 2.21 32.83 -16.11
C TRP A 379 1.01 33.23 -16.99
N ALA A 380 -0.21 32.89 -16.59
CA ALA A 380 -1.46 33.36 -17.21
C ALA A 380 -1.94 34.73 -16.66
N ASP A 381 -1.10 35.40 -15.85
CA ASP A 381 -1.33 36.68 -15.17
C ASP A 381 -2.44 36.68 -14.08
N ASP A 382 -2.99 35.51 -13.73
CA ASP A 382 -3.85 35.33 -12.55
C ASP A 382 -3.01 35.06 -11.30
N LEU A 383 -2.42 36.13 -10.76
CA LEU A 383 -1.60 36.07 -9.56
C LEU A 383 -2.41 35.66 -8.31
N LYS A 384 -3.73 35.93 -8.26
CA LYS A 384 -4.57 35.59 -7.09
C LYS A 384 -4.74 34.07 -6.97
N SER A 385 -5.16 33.40 -8.04
CA SER A 385 -5.24 31.93 -8.06
C SER A 385 -3.85 31.29 -7.95
N GLY A 386 -2.82 31.92 -8.54
CA GLY A 386 -1.44 31.49 -8.49
C GLY A 386 -0.86 31.42 -7.07
N VAL A 387 -1.03 32.48 -6.28
CA VAL A 387 -0.59 32.52 -4.87
C VAL A 387 -1.35 31.50 -4.03
N ALA A 388 -2.66 31.37 -4.20
CA ALA A 388 -3.46 30.39 -3.46
C ALA A 388 -2.95 28.94 -3.66
N ASP A 389 -2.69 28.55 -4.92
CA ASP A 389 -2.11 27.25 -5.24
C ASP A 389 -0.66 27.10 -4.74
N LEU A 390 0.18 28.13 -4.81
CA LEU A 390 1.55 28.08 -4.28
C LEU A 390 1.58 27.93 -2.75
N ARG A 391 0.63 28.55 -2.02
CA ARG A 391 0.45 28.33 -0.57
C ARG A 391 0.04 26.89 -0.28
N MET A 392 -0.85 26.29 -1.09
CA MET A 392 -1.20 24.87 -0.98
C MET A 392 0.03 23.97 -1.23
N ALA A 393 0.82 24.26 -2.26
CA ALA A 393 2.04 23.52 -2.55
C ALA A 393 3.04 23.60 -1.37
N ASN A 394 3.21 24.79 -0.78
CA ASN A 394 4.07 25.02 0.38
C ASN A 394 3.55 24.30 1.64
N ALA A 395 2.23 24.23 1.85
CA ALA A 395 1.63 23.47 2.95
C ALA A 395 1.91 21.96 2.85
N TYR A 396 1.93 21.39 1.63
CA TYR A 396 2.30 20.00 1.39
C TYR A 396 3.83 19.79 1.29
N ARG A 397 4.68 20.83 1.23
CA ARG A 397 6.14 20.69 1.05
C ARG A 397 6.78 19.81 2.13
N GLY A 398 7.55 18.78 1.75
CA GLY A 398 8.27 17.90 2.68
C GLY A 398 9.44 18.59 3.40
N LEU A 399 9.70 18.23 4.67
CA LEU A 399 10.79 18.80 5.49
C LEU A 399 12.19 18.68 4.88
N ALA A 400 12.38 17.79 3.89
CA ALA A 400 13.68 17.49 3.28
C ALA A 400 13.81 17.92 1.80
N SER A 401 12.78 18.52 1.18
CA SER A 401 12.80 18.85 -0.27
C SER A 401 12.14 20.19 -0.58
N ASP A 402 12.58 20.82 -1.66
CA ASP A 402 11.90 21.88 -2.43
C ASP A 402 11.75 23.24 -1.71
N GLU A 403 12.87 23.91 -1.38
CA GLU A 403 12.85 25.35 -1.03
C GLU A 403 12.30 26.22 -2.16
N ASP A 404 12.48 25.79 -3.42
CA ASP A 404 12.04 26.46 -4.64
C ASP A 404 10.59 26.95 -4.58
N VAL A 405 9.66 26.13 -4.06
CA VAL A 405 8.22 26.49 -3.95
C VAL A 405 8.00 27.67 -2.99
N ALA A 406 8.78 27.77 -1.91
CA ALA A 406 8.70 28.87 -0.96
C ALA A 406 9.33 30.15 -1.54
N VAL A 407 10.40 30.01 -2.33
CA VAL A 407 11.03 31.13 -3.06
C VAL A 407 10.08 31.67 -4.14
N ASP A 408 9.45 30.78 -4.92
CA ASP A 408 8.45 31.14 -5.93
C ASP A 408 7.24 31.84 -5.30
N LEU A 409 6.70 31.31 -4.19
CA LEU A 409 5.62 31.94 -3.44
C LEU A 409 6.00 33.37 -3.00
N ALA A 410 7.17 33.54 -2.37
CA ALA A 410 7.63 34.86 -1.93
C ALA A 410 7.84 35.84 -3.10
N MET A 411 8.31 35.36 -4.26
CA MET A 411 8.47 36.16 -5.47
C MET A 411 7.12 36.62 -6.03
N VAL A 412 6.12 35.75 -6.05
CA VAL A 412 4.77 36.08 -6.55
C VAL A 412 4.05 37.01 -5.57
N GLU A 413 4.15 36.80 -4.26
CA GLU A 413 3.61 37.73 -3.25
C GLU A 413 4.27 39.12 -3.31
N ALA A 414 5.57 39.20 -3.60
CA ALA A 414 6.26 40.47 -3.83
C ALA A 414 5.70 41.19 -5.07
N ARG A 415 5.57 40.50 -6.22
CA ARG A 415 4.95 41.06 -7.43
C ARG A 415 3.49 41.47 -7.25
N MET A 416 2.75 40.74 -6.42
CA MET A 416 1.36 41.04 -6.09
C MET A 416 1.27 42.37 -5.31
N LYS A 417 2.17 42.59 -4.34
CA LYS A 417 2.32 43.85 -3.61
C LYS A 417 2.76 45.00 -4.51
N GLU A 418 3.75 44.78 -5.39
CA GLU A 418 4.21 45.78 -6.37
C GLU A 418 3.09 46.27 -7.30
N ARG A 419 2.20 45.36 -7.72
CA ARG A 419 1.04 45.69 -8.55
C ARG A 419 -0.14 46.30 -7.79
N GLY A 420 -0.02 46.49 -6.47
CA GLY A 420 -1.11 46.98 -5.62
C GLY A 420 -2.32 46.04 -5.56
N ILE A 421 -2.14 44.75 -5.87
CA ILE A 421 -3.21 43.76 -5.81
C ILE A 421 -3.37 43.35 -4.35
N ILE A 422 -4.29 44.02 -3.65
CA ILE A 422 -4.70 43.64 -2.31
C ILE A 422 -5.44 42.29 -2.38
N GLU A 423 -5.20 41.44 -1.37
CA GLU A 423 -6.08 40.32 -1.06
C GLU A 423 -7.39 40.89 -0.48
N ASP A 424 -8.25 41.38 -1.38
CA ASP A 424 -9.67 41.51 -1.08
C ASP A 424 -10.22 40.09 -0.85
N ASP A 425 -10.14 39.63 0.40
CA ASP A 425 -10.64 38.34 0.90
C ASP A 425 -12.19 38.27 0.91
N ALA A 426 -12.84 38.91 -0.05
CA ALA A 426 -14.27 38.78 -0.33
C ALA A 426 -14.66 37.43 -0.97
N ARG A 427 -13.72 36.48 -1.07
CA ARG A 427 -13.93 35.12 -1.65
C ARG A 427 -13.14 33.98 -0.99
N ALA A 428 -12.11 34.27 -0.20
CA ALA A 428 -11.48 33.26 0.63
C ALA A 428 -12.25 33.17 1.94
N ASP A 429 -13.06 32.12 2.10
CA ASP A 429 -13.75 31.82 3.36
C ASP A 429 -12.71 31.77 4.51
N PRO A 430 -12.85 32.59 5.58
CA PRO A 430 -11.94 32.57 6.74
C PRO A 430 -11.82 31.21 7.44
N LEU A 431 -12.78 30.30 7.21
CA LEU A 431 -12.67 28.89 7.61
C LEU A 431 -11.64 28.14 6.75
N SER A 432 -11.64 28.38 5.44
CA SER A 432 -10.78 27.71 4.46
C SER A 432 -9.30 28.07 4.67
N THR A 433 -8.98 29.34 4.92
CA THR A 433 -7.60 29.77 5.20
C THR A 433 -7.04 29.11 6.46
N ARG A 434 -7.80 29.07 7.56
CA ARG A 434 -7.42 28.38 8.81
C ARG A 434 -7.31 26.86 8.65
N MET A 435 -8.18 26.23 7.84
CA MET A 435 -8.07 24.81 7.49
C MET A 435 -6.74 24.50 6.76
N HIS A 436 -6.30 25.38 5.86
CA HIS A 436 -5.01 25.23 5.18
C HIS A 436 -3.82 25.49 6.10
N GLU A 437 -3.91 26.45 7.02
CA GLU A 437 -2.90 26.68 8.05
C GLU A 437 -2.72 25.46 8.96
N ALA A 438 -3.83 24.92 9.50
CA ALA A 438 -3.80 23.71 10.34
C ALA A 438 -3.25 22.49 9.58
N ALA A 439 -3.52 22.37 8.28
CA ALA A 439 -2.92 21.35 7.42
C ALA A 439 -1.41 21.57 7.24
N ALA A 440 -0.94 22.80 7.02
CA ALA A 440 0.48 23.12 6.92
C ALA A 440 1.24 22.76 8.21
N GLN A 441 0.71 23.16 9.38
CA GLN A 441 1.26 22.82 10.70
C GLN A 441 1.35 21.29 10.90
N TYR A 442 0.31 20.55 10.50
CA TYR A 442 0.28 19.09 10.55
C TYR A 442 1.38 18.47 9.69
N TYR A 443 1.52 18.91 8.43
CA TYR A 443 2.54 18.37 7.52
C TYR A 443 3.97 18.79 7.90
N GLN A 444 4.15 19.93 8.57
CA GLN A 444 5.43 20.33 9.17
C GLN A 444 5.80 19.50 10.42
N GLY A 445 4.90 18.66 10.94
CA GLY A 445 5.11 17.83 12.13
C GLY A 445 4.72 18.52 13.44
N SER A 446 4.18 19.73 13.40
CA SER A 446 3.67 20.49 14.55
C SER A 446 2.26 20.04 14.94
N TYR A 447 2.11 18.75 15.26
CA TYR A 447 0.80 18.11 15.47
C TYR A 447 -0.03 18.73 16.60
N GLU A 448 0.60 19.23 17.67
CA GLU A 448 -0.12 19.89 18.76
C GLU A 448 -0.68 21.26 18.37
N ALA A 449 0.08 22.05 17.60
CA ALA A 449 -0.39 23.32 17.05
C ALA A 449 -1.56 23.07 16.07
N ALA A 450 -1.40 22.11 15.15
CA ALA A 450 -2.45 21.73 14.22
C ALA A 450 -3.74 21.29 14.94
N ALA A 451 -3.62 20.51 16.02
CA ALA A 451 -4.75 20.10 16.85
C ALA A 451 -5.43 21.29 17.54
N ALA A 452 -4.67 22.28 18.03
CA ALA A 452 -5.25 23.51 18.58
C ALA A 452 -6.01 24.31 17.50
N THR A 453 -5.42 24.53 16.32
CA THR A 453 -6.09 25.27 15.23
C THR A 453 -7.34 24.54 14.73
N TYR A 454 -7.32 23.22 14.58
CA TYR A 454 -8.53 22.45 14.25
C TYR A 454 -9.58 22.46 15.37
N SER A 455 -9.19 22.58 16.65
CA SER A 455 -10.13 22.68 17.76
C SER A 455 -10.84 24.04 17.74
N ALA A 456 -10.11 25.14 17.55
CA ALA A 456 -10.69 26.48 17.38
C ALA A 456 -11.67 26.57 16.19
N ILE A 457 -11.36 25.90 15.07
CA ILE A 457 -12.29 25.77 13.94
C ILE A 457 -13.61 25.08 14.35
N LEU A 458 -13.54 24.06 15.21
CA LEU A 458 -14.71 23.29 15.65
C LEU A 458 -15.49 23.97 16.78
N GLU A 459 -14.92 24.97 17.46
CA GLU A 459 -15.66 25.83 18.39
C GLU A 459 -16.65 26.74 17.63
N GLU A 460 -16.28 27.19 16.43
CA GLU A 460 -17.16 27.98 15.55
C GLU A 460 -18.12 27.13 14.71
N GLU A 461 -17.62 26.04 14.12
CA GLU A 461 -18.39 25.12 13.27
C GLU A 461 -18.32 23.66 13.77
N PRO A 462 -19.08 23.30 14.83
CA PRO A 462 -18.98 21.99 15.51
C PRO A 462 -19.19 20.78 14.61
N PHE A 463 -19.98 20.93 13.54
CA PHE A 463 -20.32 19.84 12.62
C PHE A 463 -19.44 19.81 11.35
N HIS A 464 -18.31 20.51 11.34
CA HIS A 464 -17.38 20.45 10.20
C HIS A 464 -16.58 19.14 10.17
N MET A 465 -17.16 18.11 9.56
CA MET A 465 -16.61 16.73 9.50
C MET A 465 -15.16 16.64 9.04
N LYS A 466 -14.73 17.49 8.09
CA LYS A 466 -13.36 17.49 7.57
C LYS A 466 -12.34 17.97 8.63
N ALA A 467 -12.68 18.99 9.43
CA ALA A 467 -11.87 19.37 10.60
C ALA A 467 -11.88 18.30 11.69
N GLN A 468 -13.03 17.71 12.04
CA GLN A 468 -13.09 16.62 13.03
C GLN A 468 -12.17 15.45 12.65
N GLY A 469 -12.22 15.03 11.38
CA GLY A 469 -11.35 13.98 10.86
C GLY A 469 -9.85 14.34 10.89
N ASN A 470 -9.51 15.59 10.59
CA ASN A 470 -8.11 16.04 10.61
C ASN A 470 -7.60 16.25 12.04
N LEU A 471 -8.43 16.74 12.96
CA LEU A 471 -8.12 16.82 14.40
C LEU A 471 -7.82 15.44 14.98
N ALA A 472 -8.66 14.43 14.67
CA ALA A 472 -8.41 13.06 15.09
C ALA A 472 -7.06 12.53 14.58
N ALA A 473 -6.67 12.86 13.34
CA ALA A 473 -5.36 12.51 12.80
C ALA A 473 -4.20 13.25 13.52
N ALA A 474 -4.34 14.56 13.76
CA ALA A 474 -3.35 15.34 14.49
C ALA A 474 -3.13 14.80 15.92
N LEU A 475 -4.21 14.45 16.63
CA LEU A 475 -4.16 13.89 17.97
C LEU A 475 -3.54 12.48 18.01
N LEU A 476 -3.74 11.65 16.97
CA LEU A 476 -3.05 10.36 16.84
C LEU A 476 -1.53 10.56 16.74
N HIS A 477 -1.07 11.47 15.88
CA HIS A 477 0.36 11.75 15.71
C HIS A 477 0.98 12.48 16.92
N ALA A 478 0.18 13.24 17.68
CA ALA A 478 0.56 13.80 18.98
C ALA A 478 0.49 12.77 20.15
N GLY A 479 0.13 11.51 19.90
CA GLY A 479 0.05 10.46 20.93
C GLY A 479 -1.17 10.56 21.87
N LYS A 480 -2.11 11.47 21.62
CA LYS A 480 -3.32 11.72 22.45
C LYS A 480 -4.45 10.75 22.07
N PHE A 481 -4.16 9.45 22.14
CA PHE A 481 -5.00 8.36 21.60
C PHE A 481 -6.44 8.36 22.13
N GLU A 482 -6.66 8.63 23.42
CA GLU A 482 -8.01 8.64 24.00
C GLU A 482 -8.88 9.78 23.46
N GLN A 483 -8.28 10.96 23.22
CA GLN A 483 -8.98 12.11 22.65
C GLN A 483 -9.31 11.86 21.18
N ALA A 484 -8.36 11.30 20.41
CA ALA A 484 -8.59 10.87 19.04
C ALA A 484 -9.72 9.84 18.94
N LEU A 485 -9.78 8.85 19.85
CA LEU A 485 -10.83 7.83 19.89
C LEU A 485 -12.22 8.45 20.13
N LYS A 486 -12.34 9.40 21.07
CA LYS A 486 -13.61 10.10 21.35
C LYS A 486 -14.13 10.82 20.11
N ILE A 487 -13.26 11.53 19.39
CA ILE A 487 -13.64 12.24 18.16
C ILE A 487 -14.02 11.26 17.05
N CYS A 488 -13.27 10.17 16.87
CA CYS A 488 -13.60 9.15 15.86
C CYS A 488 -14.96 8.48 16.16
N ASN A 489 -15.28 8.21 17.43
CA ASN A 489 -16.60 7.68 17.80
C ASN A 489 -17.73 8.66 17.46
N GLY A 490 -17.57 9.96 17.73
CA GLY A 490 -18.54 10.99 17.33
C GLY A 490 -18.74 11.07 15.81
N ILE A 491 -17.67 10.90 15.02
CA ILE A 491 -17.78 10.81 13.54
C ILE A 491 -18.54 9.54 13.12
N VAL A 492 -18.31 8.40 13.77
CA VAL A 492 -19.03 7.14 13.49
C VAL A 492 -20.51 7.26 13.82
N GLU A 493 -20.86 7.88 14.96
CA GLU A 493 -22.24 8.13 15.37
C GLU A 493 -22.95 9.06 14.36
N PHE A 494 -22.35 10.20 14.02
CA PHE A 494 -22.92 11.14 13.05
C PHE A 494 -23.07 10.54 11.64
N CYS A 495 -22.08 9.80 11.15
CA CYS A 495 -22.21 9.10 9.87
C CYS A 495 -23.28 7.99 9.92
N GLY A 496 -23.49 7.37 11.08
CA GLY A 496 -24.57 6.41 11.31
C GLY A 496 -25.96 7.05 11.27
N GLU A 497 -26.13 8.24 11.86
CA GLU A 497 -27.35 9.04 11.76
C GLU A 497 -27.66 9.42 10.31
N VAL A 498 -26.65 9.88 9.55
CA VAL A 498 -26.79 10.21 8.12
C VAL A 498 -27.20 8.99 7.29
N ALA A 499 -26.60 7.82 7.55
CA ALA A 499 -26.97 6.58 6.87
C ALA A 499 -28.42 6.14 7.20
N ALA A 500 -28.81 6.19 8.48
CA ALA A 500 -30.17 5.85 8.90
C ALA A 500 -31.23 6.80 8.33
N ALA A 501 -30.91 8.09 8.15
CA ALA A 501 -31.78 9.07 7.50
C ALA A 501 -31.94 8.81 5.99
N LEU A 502 -30.91 8.28 5.33
CA LEU A 502 -30.94 7.88 3.91
C LEU A 502 -31.74 6.60 3.64
N GLU A 503 -31.80 5.68 4.61
CA GLU A 503 -32.60 4.45 4.52
C GLU A 503 -34.12 4.71 4.58
N GLN A 504 -34.55 5.88 5.08
CA GLN A 504 -35.97 6.25 5.17
C GLN A 504 -36.46 6.93 3.87
N PRO A 505 -37.56 6.46 3.24
CA PRO A 505 -38.10 7.09 2.04
C PRO A 505 -38.48 8.56 2.27
N GLY A 506 -37.72 9.48 1.69
CA GLY A 506 -37.93 10.93 1.80
C GLY A 506 -37.24 11.63 2.99
N GLY A 507 -36.47 10.92 3.82
CA GLY A 507 -35.92 11.42 5.11
C GLY A 507 -34.97 12.64 5.07
N LEU A 508 -34.57 13.09 3.87
CA LEU A 508 -33.72 14.28 3.65
C LEU A 508 -34.39 15.35 2.75
N VAL A 509 -35.65 15.15 2.37
CA VAL A 509 -36.36 15.93 1.35
C VAL A 509 -37.64 16.62 1.89
N SER A 510 -38.20 16.18 3.03
CA SER A 510 -39.54 16.59 3.47
C SER A 510 -39.72 18.06 3.87
N ASP A 511 -38.68 18.72 4.38
CA ASP A 511 -38.80 20.05 5.00
C ASP A 511 -38.61 21.17 3.93
N GLN A 512 -39.40 21.11 2.86
CA GLN A 512 -39.59 22.21 1.89
C GLN A 512 -40.98 22.87 2.02
N PHE A 513 -41.67 22.63 3.13
CA PHE A 513 -42.81 23.39 3.62
C PHE A 513 -42.47 24.01 4.98
N ASP A 514 -41.41 24.82 5.01
CA ASP A 514 -41.40 25.94 5.96
C ASP A 514 -42.53 26.88 5.50
N SER A 515 -43.61 26.91 6.27
CA SER A 515 -44.71 27.85 6.09
C SER A 515 -44.22 29.22 6.54
N ASP A 516 -44.07 30.16 5.60
CA ASP A 516 -43.96 31.58 5.92
C ASP A 516 -45.26 32.01 6.64
N ASP A 517 -45.19 32.11 7.97
CA ASP A 517 -46.12 32.88 8.81
C ASP A 517 -45.30 33.97 9.53
N GLU A 518 -44.79 34.93 8.77
CA GLU A 518 -44.85 36.35 9.18
C GLU A 518 -46.28 36.79 8.78
N GLU A 519 -47.08 37.50 9.58
CA GLU A 519 -46.82 38.61 10.50
C GLU A 519 -47.83 38.57 11.67
N ASP A 520 -47.49 39.17 12.83
CA ASP A 520 -48.46 39.90 13.69
C ASP A 520 -47.68 40.65 14.78
N GLU A 521 -47.50 41.97 14.62
CA GLU A 521 -47.04 42.88 15.67
C GLU A 521 -48.22 43.45 16.47
N GLU A 522 -47.94 43.86 17.72
CA GLU A 522 -48.79 44.63 18.64
C GLU A 522 -50.04 43.97 19.28
N GLU A 523 -49.91 43.54 20.55
CA GLU A 523 -50.75 44.14 21.60
C GLU A 523 -50.02 44.17 22.97
N THR A 524 -50.38 45.14 23.82
CA THR A 524 -49.59 45.58 24.97
C THR A 524 -50.06 45.03 26.33
N ASP A 525 -49.09 44.87 27.25
CA ASP A 525 -49.19 45.07 28.70
C ASP A 525 -50.14 44.17 29.54
N TRP A 526 -49.59 43.12 30.20
CA TRP A 526 -49.94 42.77 31.60
C TRP A 526 -48.91 41.83 32.27
N ALA A 527 -48.59 42.11 33.55
CA ALA A 527 -47.86 41.28 34.52
C ALA A 527 -46.40 40.85 34.22
N ALA A 528 -45.47 41.77 34.47
CA ALA A 528 -44.14 41.39 34.98
C ALA A 528 -44.26 40.71 36.36
N SER A 529 -43.86 39.43 36.50
CA SER A 529 -43.37 38.84 37.77
C SER A 529 -42.84 37.38 37.70
N LYS A 530 -42.11 36.98 36.65
CA LYS A 530 -41.23 35.78 36.70
C LYS A 530 -40.08 35.71 35.66
N ALA A 531 -39.60 36.86 35.20
CA ALA A 531 -38.74 36.97 34.00
C ALA A 531 -37.21 36.97 34.28
N VAL A 532 -36.70 36.05 35.10
CA VAL A 532 -35.24 35.85 35.25
C VAL A 532 -34.82 34.40 34.99
N SER A 533 -35.60 33.40 35.43
CA SER A 533 -35.33 31.99 35.08
C SER A 533 -35.82 31.58 33.69
N ALA A 534 -36.87 32.24 33.18
CA ALA A 534 -37.45 31.91 31.88
C ALA A 534 -36.65 32.42 30.68
N ALA A 535 -35.84 33.47 30.85
CA ALA A 535 -35.01 34.02 29.78
C ALA A 535 -33.81 33.11 29.47
N GLU A 536 -33.12 32.61 30.51
CA GLU A 536 -32.03 31.63 30.36
C GLU A 536 -32.53 30.29 29.79
N GLU A 537 -33.73 29.85 30.17
CA GLU A 537 -34.36 28.67 29.59
C GLU A 537 -34.78 28.90 28.12
N ALA A 538 -35.31 30.08 27.77
CA ALA A 538 -35.71 30.41 26.40
C ALA A 538 -34.52 30.58 25.44
N GLU A 539 -33.46 31.31 25.84
CA GLU A 539 -32.21 31.36 25.07
C GLU A 539 -31.59 29.96 24.94
N GLY A 540 -31.60 29.17 26.02
CA GLY A 540 -31.13 27.79 26.03
C GLY A 540 -31.92 26.84 25.12
N VAL A 541 -33.19 27.10 24.85
CA VAL A 541 -34.01 26.36 23.87
C VAL A 541 -33.75 26.86 22.44
N SER A 542 -33.75 28.18 22.23
CA SER A 542 -33.46 28.79 20.91
C SER A 542 -32.09 28.37 20.37
N ASN A 543 -31.06 28.34 21.22
CA ASN A 543 -29.70 27.96 20.85
C ASN A 543 -29.58 26.43 20.58
N LYS A 544 -30.38 25.60 21.26
CA LYS A 544 -30.49 24.16 20.94
C LYS A 544 -31.13 23.95 19.56
N ASP A 545 -32.20 24.66 19.23
CA ASP A 545 -32.84 24.56 17.91
C ASP A 545 -31.95 25.08 16.79
N ALA A 546 -31.19 26.15 17.02
CA ALA A 546 -30.15 26.60 16.10
C ALA A 546 -29.07 25.52 15.87
N LEU A 547 -28.62 24.86 16.95
CA LEU A 547 -27.65 23.76 16.86
C LEU A 547 -28.22 22.52 16.14
N VAL A 548 -29.50 22.18 16.37
CA VAL A 548 -30.19 21.09 15.65
C VAL A 548 -30.32 21.41 14.16
N ARG A 549 -30.69 22.64 13.80
CA ARG A 549 -30.71 23.10 12.40
C ARG A 549 -29.32 23.03 11.76
N LYS A 550 -28.26 23.50 12.44
CA LYS A 550 -26.86 23.34 11.97
C LYS A 550 -26.48 21.87 11.78
N ARG A 551 -26.85 20.98 12.71
CA ARG A 551 -26.60 19.52 12.62
C ARG A 551 -27.29 18.89 11.41
N ARG A 552 -28.58 19.18 11.19
CA ARG A 552 -29.35 18.72 10.02
C ARG A 552 -28.75 19.23 8.70
N ALA A 553 -28.39 20.52 8.64
CA ALA A 553 -27.76 21.11 7.45
C ALA A 553 -26.40 20.45 7.13
N ALA A 554 -25.58 20.17 8.16
CA ALA A 554 -24.32 19.45 7.98
C ALA A 554 -24.54 17.99 7.52
N ALA A 555 -25.54 17.30 8.08
CA ALA A 555 -25.92 15.94 7.70
C ALA A 555 -26.34 15.88 6.21
N LYS A 556 -27.17 16.84 5.78
CA LYS A 556 -27.58 16.99 4.38
C LYS A 556 -26.38 17.20 3.45
N ARG A 557 -25.51 18.18 3.74
CA ARG A 557 -24.28 18.43 2.96
C ARG A 557 -23.38 17.18 2.85
N LEU A 558 -23.25 16.39 3.92
CA LEU A 558 -22.45 15.16 3.94
C LEU A 558 -23.10 14.03 3.12
N SER A 559 -24.44 13.95 3.09
CA SER A 559 -25.17 13.02 2.23
C SER A 559 -25.05 13.37 0.74
N GLU A 560 -25.22 14.65 0.38
CA GLU A 560 -25.17 15.15 -1.00
C GLU A 560 -23.80 14.88 -1.65
N GLN A 561 -22.71 15.04 -0.90
CA GLN A 561 -21.35 14.78 -1.39
C GLN A 561 -20.96 13.29 -1.37
N SER A 562 -21.81 12.39 -0.84
CA SER A 562 -21.48 10.97 -0.56
C SER A 562 -20.26 10.75 0.34
N ASP A 563 -19.74 11.82 0.97
CA ASP A 563 -18.52 11.83 1.79
C ASP A 563 -18.66 10.99 3.08
N HIS A 564 -19.90 10.71 3.53
CA HIS A 564 -20.17 9.97 4.77
C HIS A 564 -19.51 8.58 4.81
N VAL A 565 -19.51 7.82 3.70
CA VAL A 565 -18.88 6.49 3.65
C VAL A 565 -17.35 6.58 3.82
N TYR A 566 -16.74 7.57 3.18
CA TYR A 566 -15.29 7.80 3.23
C TYR A 566 -14.84 8.33 4.60
N MET A 567 -15.64 9.21 5.22
CA MET A 567 -15.43 9.67 6.59
C MET A 567 -15.58 8.53 7.60
N LEU A 568 -16.55 7.64 7.42
CA LEU A 568 -16.75 6.45 8.26
C LEU A 568 -15.57 5.48 8.17
N LEU A 569 -15.07 5.19 6.95
CA LEU A 569 -13.86 4.40 6.72
C LEU A 569 -12.66 4.99 7.46
N LYS A 570 -12.40 6.30 7.29
CA LYS A 570 -11.32 7.01 7.99
C LYS A 570 -11.48 6.96 9.51
N ALA A 571 -12.70 7.09 10.03
CA ALA A 571 -12.95 7.01 11.46
C ALA A 571 -12.64 5.61 12.02
N TYR A 572 -13.04 4.54 11.34
CA TYR A 572 -12.71 3.16 11.76
C TYR A 572 -11.20 2.90 11.79
N VAL A 573 -10.47 3.27 10.73
CA VAL A 573 -9.00 3.08 10.66
C VAL A 573 -8.29 3.89 11.76
N ARG A 574 -8.73 5.13 12.01
CA ARG A 574 -8.18 5.98 13.08
C ARG A 574 -8.53 5.47 14.48
N SER A 575 -9.75 4.96 14.71
CA SER A 575 -10.12 4.29 15.96
C SER A 575 -9.28 3.04 16.21
N ALA A 576 -9.01 2.23 15.18
CA ALA A 576 -8.11 1.09 15.30
C ALA A 576 -6.69 1.52 15.67
N ALA A 577 -6.15 2.55 15.02
CA ALA A 577 -4.83 3.12 15.35
C ALA A 577 -4.76 3.65 16.79
N ALA A 578 -5.78 4.38 17.26
CA ALA A 578 -5.88 4.86 18.65
C ALA A 578 -5.88 3.69 19.64
N LEU A 579 -6.69 2.67 19.39
CA LEU A 579 -6.79 1.48 20.25
C LEU A 579 -5.50 0.65 20.24
N CYS A 580 -4.78 0.59 19.12
CA CYS A 580 -3.44 0.02 19.06
C CYS A 580 -2.42 0.79 19.92
N GLY A 581 -2.48 2.13 19.93
CA GLY A 581 -1.70 2.98 20.84
C GLY A 581 -2.02 2.73 22.33
N ILE A 582 -3.30 2.53 22.65
CA ILE A 582 -3.80 2.16 24.00
C ILE A 582 -3.58 0.66 24.31
N LYS A 583 -3.03 -0.13 23.37
CA LYS A 583 -2.78 -1.58 23.46
C LYS A 583 -4.05 -2.45 23.60
N GLN A 584 -5.22 -1.94 23.20
CA GLN A 584 -6.50 -2.69 23.16
C GLN A 584 -6.71 -3.37 21.81
N TYR A 585 -5.80 -4.27 21.43
CA TYR A 585 -5.73 -4.86 20.09
C TYR A 585 -7.02 -5.58 19.65
N HIS A 586 -7.71 -6.26 20.56
CA HIS A 586 -8.98 -6.94 20.27
C HIS A 586 -10.07 -5.98 19.75
N LYS A 587 -10.20 -4.79 20.35
CA LYS A 587 -11.15 -3.77 19.88
C LYS A 587 -10.68 -3.15 18.57
N ALA A 588 -9.37 -2.90 18.43
CA ALA A 588 -8.80 -2.39 17.18
C ALA A 588 -9.08 -3.33 15.99
N HIS A 589 -9.02 -4.65 16.18
CA HIS A 589 -9.33 -5.65 15.15
C HIS A 589 -10.78 -5.53 14.67
N GLY A 590 -11.75 -5.42 15.60
CA GLY A 590 -13.16 -5.22 15.23
C GLY A 590 -13.43 -3.92 14.45
N TYR A 591 -12.62 -2.87 14.63
CA TYR A 591 -12.69 -1.67 13.79
C TYR A 591 -12.07 -1.88 12.40
N LEU A 592 -10.94 -2.60 12.28
CA LEU A 592 -10.36 -2.95 10.98
C LEU A 592 -11.27 -3.87 10.16
N GLU A 593 -11.95 -4.83 10.78
CA GLU A 593 -12.97 -5.65 10.11
C GLU A 593 -14.12 -4.79 9.55
N ARG A 594 -14.57 -3.78 10.31
CA ARG A 594 -15.61 -2.83 9.83
C ARG A 594 -15.11 -1.96 8.68
N ALA A 595 -13.84 -1.56 8.69
CA ALA A 595 -13.21 -0.85 7.57
C ALA A 595 -13.08 -1.73 6.31
N LEU A 596 -12.69 -3.01 6.47
CA LEU A 596 -12.59 -3.98 5.38
C LEU A 596 -13.95 -4.31 4.74
N ARG A 597 -15.06 -4.22 5.47
CA ARG A 597 -16.41 -4.34 4.87
C ARG A 597 -16.75 -3.19 3.93
N ILE A 598 -16.18 -2.00 4.13
CA ILE A 598 -16.34 -0.84 3.24
C ILE A 598 -15.37 -0.96 2.05
N THR A 599 -14.13 -1.36 2.30
CA THR A 599 -13.06 -1.46 1.28
C THR A 599 -12.44 -2.86 1.24
N PRO A 600 -13.15 -3.88 0.73
CA PRO A 600 -12.69 -5.27 0.80
C PRO A 600 -11.47 -5.54 -0.09
N TYR A 601 -11.20 -4.70 -1.08
CA TYR A 601 -10.06 -4.83 -2.01
C TYR A 601 -8.80 -4.09 -1.55
N ASP A 602 -8.83 -3.43 -0.39
CA ASP A 602 -7.67 -2.75 0.18
C ASP A 602 -6.70 -3.77 0.78
N ASN A 603 -5.55 -3.97 0.12
CA ASN A 603 -4.55 -4.94 0.54
C ASN A 603 -3.78 -4.50 1.79
N ASP A 604 -3.47 -3.20 1.92
CA ASP A 604 -2.72 -2.67 3.06
C ASP A 604 -3.55 -2.81 4.35
N LEU A 605 -4.83 -2.45 4.29
CA LEU A 605 -5.78 -2.59 5.39
C LEU A 605 -5.99 -4.06 5.77
N ARG A 606 -5.95 -4.97 4.79
CA ARG A 606 -6.06 -6.42 5.01
C ARG A 606 -4.80 -6.97 5.70
N ASP A 607 -3.63 -6.54 5.27
CA ASP A 607 -2.35 -6.91 5.88
C ASP A 607 -2.24 -6.37 7.31
N ASP A 608 -2.67 -5.14 7.58
CA ASP A 608 -2.71 -4.59 8.94
C ASP A 608 -3.71 -5.33 9.85
N CYS A 609 -4.86 -5.75 9.32
CA CYS A 609 -5.80 -6.61 10.05
C CYS A 609 -5.18 -7.97 10.37
N ASN A 610 -4.48 -8.59 9.41
CA ASN A 610 -3.78 -9.86 9.59
C ASN A 610 -2.65 -9.76 10.63
N ARG A 611 -1.80 -8.72 10.57
CA ARG A 611 -0.75 -8.43 11.55
C ARG A 611 -1.33 -8.27 12.96
N LEU A 612 -2.48 -7.60 13.07
CA LEU A 612 -3.14 -7.42 14.36
C LEU A 612 -3.74 -8.73 14.89
N ALA A 613 -4.30 -9.57 14.02
CA ALA A 613 -4.76 -10.91 14.38
C ALA A 613 -3.60 -11.81 14.87
N GLU A 614 -2.45 -11.76 14.20
CA GLU A 614 -1.22 -12.43 14.64
C GLU A 614 -0.76 -11.94 16.01
N LYS A 615 -0.73 -10.61 16.22
CA LYS A 615 -0.37 -10.02 17.50
C LYS A 615 -1.30 -10.46 18.63
N ILE A 616 -2.60 -10.51 18.39
CA ILE A 616 -3.59 -11.04 19.34
C ILE A 616 -3.32 -12.52 19.65
N ARG A 617 -3.01 -13.35 18.64
CA ARG A 617 -2.63 -14.76 18.85
C ARG A 617 -1.34 -14.91 19.67
N MET A 618 -0.35 -14.03 19.47
CA MET A 618 0.89 -14.06 20.24
C MET A 618 0.67 -13.59 21.69
N ASP A 619 -0.09 -12.51 21.90
CA ASP A 619 -0.39 -12.01 23.24
C ASP A 619 -1.20 -13.04 24.06
N THR A 620 -2.13 -13.78 23.45
CA THR A 620 -2.86 -14.87 24.15
C THR A 620 -1.97 -16.07 24.47
N LEU A 621 -1.08 -16.47 23.56
CA LEU A 621 -0.08 -17.52 23.83
C LEU A 621 0.88 -17.15 24.97
N VAL A 622 1.35 -15.90 24.99
CA VAL A 622 2.20 -15.38 26.07
C VAL A 622 1.43 -15.33 27.39
N ALA A 623 0.17 -14.86 27.40
CA ALA A 623 -0.66 -14.82 28.59
C ALA A 623 -0.91 -16.23 29.18
N VAL A 624 -1.21 -17.22 28.34
CA VAL A 624 -1.37 -18.63 28.75
C VAL A 624 -0.06 -19.20 29.32
N SER A 625 1.08 -18.92 28.68
CA SER A 625 2.39 -19.36 29.16
C SER A 625 2.75 -18.74 30.52
N SER A 626 2.56 -17.43 30.69
CA SER A 626 2.82 -16.74 31.95
C SER A 626 1.84 -17.12 33.07
N GLY A 627 0.56 -17.35 32.74
CA GLY A 627 -0.44 -17.82 33.69
C GLY A 627 -0.15 -19.22 34.21
N SER A 628 0.32 -20.12 33.32
CA SER A 628 0.81 -21.45 33.69
C SER A 628 2.00 -21.37 34.66
N ALA A 629 2.97 -20.49 34.37
CA ALA A 629 4.14 -20.27 35.24
C ALA A 629 3.77 -19.68 36.61
N GLN A 630 2.75 -18.80 36.70
CA GLN A 630 2.25 -18.30 37.98
C GLN A 630 1.47 -19.37 38.76
N ALA A 631 0.65 -20.19 38.09
CA ALA A 631 -0.06 -21.29 38.72
C ALA A 631 0.91 -22.33 39.30
N GLN A 632 1.97 -22.68 38.58
CA GLN A 632 3.03 -23.57 39.08
C GLN A 632 3.78 -22.99 40.29
N LYS A 633 3.93 -21.66 40.37
CA LYS A 633 4.54 -20.96 41.52
C LYS A 633 3.62 -20.76 42.73
N ALA A 634 2.32 -21.02 42.60
CA ALA A 634 1.35 -20.98 43.70
C ALA A 634 1.04 -22.38 44.27
N VAL A 635 1.55 -23.44 43.63
CA VAL A 635 1.42 -24.84 44.01
C VAL A 635 2.71 -25.40 44.63
N ALA A 636 3.80 -24.62 44.58
CA ALA A 636 5.09 -24.87 45.24
C ALA A 636 5.30 -23.88 46.40
#